data_AF-A0A3D5MYN2-F1
#
_entry.id   AF-A0A3D5MYN2-F1
#
_cell.length_a   1.000
_cell.length_b   1.000
_cell.length_c   1.000
_cell.angle_alpha   90.00
_cell.angle_beta   90.00
_cell.angle_gamma   90.00
#
_symmetry.space_group_name_H-M   'P 1'
#
loop_
_entity.id
_entity.type
_entity.pdbx_description
1 polymer ?
#
loop_
_entity_poly.entity_id
_entity_poly.type
_entity_poly.pdbx_seq_one_letter_code
_entity_poly.pdbx_strand_id
1 'polypeptide(L)'
;MSFSFGEGNIILNAINKYINLNTDKENNQDDLNVGKIIGIISKIIKEEGFNINNQKTKFLRKNNRQSITGIVINNDEVAVPKQWVKNLRAAIHNASKLKECGLNIPYDVQNEIKGMSSWLACVNREKYSTIIAQCENLLK
;
A
#
# COMPACT_ATOMS: atom_id res chain seq x y z
N MET A 1 -27.81 -29.36 14.18
CA MET A 1 -28.26 -28.04 14.65
C MET A 1 -28.54 -27.21 13.41
N SER A 2 -29.77 -27.28 12.91
CA SER A 2 -30.23 -26.63 11.68
C SER A 2 -30.69 -25.22 12.02
N PHE A 3 -29.88 -24.21 11.68
CA PHE A 3 -30.29 -22.82 11.78
C PHE A 3 -31.19 -22.50 10.59
N SER A 4 -32.49 -22.38 10.87
CA SER A 4 -33.50 -21.89 9.94
C SER A 4 -33.27 -20.40 9.70
N PHE A 5 -32.69 -20.05 8.54
CA PHE A 5 -32.63 -18.66 8.06
C PHE A 5 -33.99 -18.23 7.51
N GLY A 6 -34.92 -17.97 8.42
CA GLY A 6 -36.13 -17.20 8.15
C GLY A 6 -35.85 -15.75 8.48
N GLU A 7 -35.65 -14.93 7.44
CA GLU A 7 -35.91 -13.48 7.31
C GLU A 7 -34.92 -12.85 6.33
N GLY A 8 -35.44 -12.53 5.14
CA GLY A 8 -34.97 -11.46 4.25
C GLY A 8 -33.46 -11.34 4.05
N ASN A 9 -32.87 -12.29 3.32
CA ASN A 9 -31.49 -12.37 2.84
C ASN A 9 -30.83 -10.97 2.60
N ILE A 10 -30.30 -10.37 3.69
CA ILE A 10 -29.86 -8.96 3.74
C ILE A 10 -28.66 -8.75 2.81
N ILE A 11 -27.80 -9.77 2.72
CA ILE A 11 -26.66 -9.82 1.80
C ILE A 11 -27.15 -9.72 0.35
N LEU A 12 -28.20 -10.47 -0.01
CA LEU A 12 -28.80 -10.42 -1.34
C LEU A 12 -29.43 -9.05 -1.62
N ASN A 13 -30.09 -8.45 -0.63
CA ASN A 13 -30.67 -7.11 -0.74
C ASN A 13 -29.61 -6.01 -0.87
N ALA A 14 -28.48 -6.12 -0.16
CA ALA A 14 -27.36 -5.19 -0.25
C ALA A 14 -26.63 -5.31 -1.60
N ILE A 15 -26.42 -6.53 -2.08
CA ILE A 15 -25.85 -6.82 -3.41
C ILE A 15 -26.79 -6.29 -4.51
N ASN A 16 -28.09 -6.59 -4.44
CA ASN A 16 -29.08 -6.10 -5.41
C ASN A 16 -29.20 -4.57 -5.39
N LYS A 17 -29.13 -3.94 -4.21
CA LYS A 17 -29.10 -2.47 -4.09
C LYS A 17 -27.83 -1.87 -4.72
N TYR A 18 -26.68 -2.53 -4.59
CA TYR A 18 -25.43 -2.08 -5.21
C TYR A 18 -25.46 -2.24 -6.73
N ILE A 19 -25.98 -3.37 -7.24
CA ILE A 19 -26.14 -3.63 -8.68
C ILE A 19 -27.06 -2.57 -9.30
N ASN A 20 -28.22 -2.33 -8.69
CA ASN A 20 -29.18 -1.34 -9.20
C ASN A 20 -28.63 0.10 -9.20
N LEU A 21 -27.77 0.46 -8.25
CA LEU A 21 -27.13 1.78 -8.20
C LEU A 21 -26.09 2.00 -9.32
N ASN A 22 -25.55 0.94 -9.92
CA ASN A 22 -24.58 1.00 -11.01
C ASN A 22 -25.23 0.80 -12.39
N THR A 23 -26.37 0.13 -12.49
CA THR A 23 -27.10 -0.06 -13.76
C THR A 23 -27.83 1.20 -14.22
N ASP A 24 -28.18 2.13 -13.32
CA ASP A 24 -28.81 3.42 -13.68
C ASP A 24 -27.81 4.48 -14.17
N LYS A 25 -26.52 4.14 -14.26
CA LYS A 25 -25.43 5.07 -14.61
C LYS A 25 -24.59 4.53 -15.78
N GLU A 26 -25.23 4.18 -16.88
CA GLU A 26 -24.58 4.40 -18.17
C GLU A 26 -24.40 5.92 -18.35
N ASN A 27 -23.14 6.36 -18.49
CA ASN A 27 -22.73 7.71 -18.85
C ASN A 27 -22.71 8.75 -17.70
N ASN A 28 -21.77 8.61 -16.77
CA ASN A 28 -20.88 9.72 -16.38
C ASN A 28 -19.86 9.24 -15.35
N GLN A 29 -18.62 9.18 -15.81
CA GLN A 29 -17.43 8.89 -15.03
C GLN A 29 -17.09 10.15 -14.21
N ASP A 30 -17.74 10.36 -13.06
CA ASP A 30 -17.23 11.17 -11.96
C ASP A 30 -18.12 11.04 -10.70
N ASP A 31 -17.46 10.80 -9.57
CA ASP A 31 -17.98 10.60 -8.21
C ASP A 31 -18.86 9.37 -7.95
N LEU A 32 -18.18 8.21 -7.83
CA LEU A 32 -18.60 7.19 -6.87
C LEU A 32 -18.83 7.89 -5.51
N ASN A 33 -20.08 7.94 -5.05
CA ASN A 33 -20.41 8.56 -3.76
C ASN A 33 -19.90 7.68 -2.61
N VAL A 34 -18.63 7.87 -2.27
CA VAL A 34 -17.87 7.14 -1.25
C VAL A 34 -18.64 7.09 0.08
N GLY A 35 -19.33 8.17 0.45
CA GLY A 35 -20.14 8.23 1.66
C GLY A 35 -21.26 7.19 1.68
N LYS A 36 -21.94 6.97 0.55
CA LYS A 36 -22.97 5.93 0.43
C LYS A 36 -22.39 4.53 0.58
N ILE A 37 -21.23 4.26 -0.03
CA ILE A 37 -20.54 2.96 0.07
C ILE A 37 -20.14 2.68 1.52
N ILE A 38 -19.57 3.67 2.21
CA ILE A 38 -19.20 3.54 3.63
C ILE A 38 -20.43 3.23 4.49
N GLY A 39 -21.56 3.90 4.24
CA GLY A 39 -22.80 3.66 4.96
C GLY A 39 -23.30 2.22 4.80
N ILE A 40 -23.25 1.67 3.58
CA ILE A 40 -23.65 0.28 3.29
C ILE A 40 -22.71 -0.70 3.98
N ILE A 41 -21.40 -0.54 3.81
CA ILE A 41 -20.39 -1.43 4.43
C ILE A 41 -20.52 -1.39 5.96
N SER A 42 -20.70 -0.20 6.54
CA SER A 42 -20.85 -0.05 8.00
C SER A 42 -22.11 -0.71 8.54
N LYS A 43 -23.18 -0.72 7.75
CA LYS A 43 -24.42 -1.41 8.10
C LYS A 43 -24.21 -2.92 8.10
N ILE A 44 -23.62 -3.47 7.04
CA ILE A 44 -23.33 -4.91 6.92
C ILE A 44 -22.45 -5.37 8.08
N ILE A 45 -21.36 -4.65 8.38
CA ILE A 45 -20.44 -5.01 9.46
C ILE A 45 -21.17 -5.08 10.82
N LYS A 46 -22.09 -4.14 11.09
CA LYS A 46 -22.89 -4.14 12.31
C LYS A 46 -23.92 -5.27 12.36
N GLU A 47 -24.56 -5.57 11.24
CA GLU A 47 -25.55 -6.66 11.13
C GLU A 47 -24.90 -8.03 11.36
N GLU A 48 -23.65 -8.21 10.94
CA GLU A 48 -22.83 -9.40 11.21
C GLU A 48 -22.26 -9.45 12.65
N GLY A 49 -22.62 -8.49 13.51
CA GLY A 49 -22.18 -8.45 14.91
C GLY A 49 -20.77 -7.90 15.14
N PHE A 50 -20.14 -7.30 14.12
CA PHE A 50 -18.83 -6.68 14.24
C PHE A 50 -18.93 -5.17 14.50
N ASN A 51 -17.91 -4.62 15.19
CA ASN A 51 -17.77 -3.19 15.42
C ASN A 51 -16.60 -2.62 14.62
N ILE A 52 -16.83 -1.49 13.94
CA ILE A 52 -15.78 -0.78 13.22
C ILE A 52 -14.90 -0.03 14.23
N ASN A 53 -13.59 -0.24 14.15
CA ASN A 53 -12.62 0.55 14.89
C ASN A 53 -12.28 1.84 14.11
N ASN A 54 -12.97 2.94 14.44
CA ASN A 54 -12.79 4.24 13.79
C ASN A 54 -11.37 4.81 13.88
N GLN A 55 -10.55 4.39 14.85
CA GLN A 55 -9.15 4.83 14.94
C GLN A 55 -8.28 4.14 13.86
N LYS A 56 -8.60 2.89 13.53
CA LYS A 56 -7.90 2.08 12.52
C LYS A 56 -8.50 2.25 11.11
N THR A 57 -9.76 2.65 11.00
CA THR A 57 -10.46 2.83 9.72
C THR A 57 -10.27 4.27 9.23
N LYS A 58 -9.43 4.45 8.20
CA LYS A 58 -9.23 5.73 7.53
C LYS A 58 -9.55 5.63 6.04
N PHE A 59 -10.28 6.61 5.53
CA PHE A 59 -10.51 6.73 4.09
C PHE A 59 -9.40 7.58 3.45
N LEU A 60 -8.66 6.98 2.51
CA LEU A 60 -7.56 7.63 1.82
C LEU A 60 -8.05 8.19 0.48
N ARG A 61 -8.23 9.52 0.39
CA ARG A 61 -8.59 10.21 -0.87
C ARG A 61 -7.42 10.20 -1.85
N LYS A 62 -7.71 10.23 -3.16
CA LYS A 62 -6.72 10.25 -4.25
C LYS A 62 -5.70 11.39 -4.14
N ASN A 63 -6.13 12.55 -3.65
CA ASN A 63 -5.26 13.74 -3.51
C ASN A 63 -4.36 13.72 -2.27
N ASN A 64 -4.49 12.70 -1.40
CA ASN A 64 -3.64 12.53 -0.23
C ASN A 64 -2.67 11.38 -0.47
N ARG A 65 -1.46 11.49 0.09
CA ARG A 65 -0.49 10.40 0.08
C ARG A 65 -1.11 9.14 0.69
N GLN A 66 -1.25 8.10 -0.12
CA GLN A 66 -1.73 6.81 0.36
C GLN A 66 -0.53 5.96 0.75
N SER A 67 -0.51 5.46 1.98
CA SER A 67 0.50 4.49 2.40
C SER A 67 -0.18 3.25 2.94
N ILE A 68 0.10 2.12 2.31
CA ILE A 68 -0.47 0.82 2.65
C ILE A 68 0.71 -0.11 2.93
N THR A 69 0.76 -0.69 4.13
CA THR A 69 1.77 -1.70 4.53
C THR A 69 3.22 -1.34 4.15
N GLY A 70 3.64 -0.08 4.36
CA GLY A 70 5.01 0.37 4.09
C GLY A 70 5.29 0.76 2.64
N ILE A 71 4.31 0.62 1.75
CA ILE A 71 4.34 1.07 0.36
C ILE A 71 3.59 2.40 0.25
N VAL A 72 4.01 3.27 -0.66
CA VAL A 72 3.31 4.50 -1.01
C VAL A 72 2.68 4.34 -2.39
N ILE A 73 1.41 4.70 -2.50
CA ILE A 73 0.71 4.76 -3.77
C ILE A 73 0.51 6.25 -4.07
N ASN A 74 0.95 6.68 -5.25
CA ASN A 74 0.74 8.04 -5.73
C ASN A 74 0.32 7.98 -7.20
N ASN A 75 -0.88 8.48 -7.52
CA ASN A 75 -1.42 8.49 -8.88
C ASN A 75 -1.26 7.14 -9.59
N ASP A 76 -1.70 6.06 -8.94
CA ASP A 76 -1.66 4.68 -9.46
C ASP A 76 -0.25 4.06 -9.60
N GLU A 77 0.80 4.82 -9.29
CA GLU A 77 2.16 4.29 -9.18
C GLU A 77 2.50 3.81 -7.78
N VAL A 78 3.17 2.65 -7.73
CA VAL A 78 3.74 2.09 -6.50
C VAL A 78 5.14 2.64 -6.26
N ALA A 79 5.39 3.13 -5.05
CA ALA A 79 6.65 3.73 -4.63
C ALA A 79 7.02 3.37 -3.18
N VAL A 80 8.29 3.54 -2.86
CA VAL A 80 8.82 3.40 -1.50
C VAL A 80 8.77 4.75 -0.76
N PRO A 81 8.49 4.79 0.55
CA PRO A 81 8.55 6.01 1.35
C PRO A 81 9.86 6.79 1.18
N LYS A 82 9.76 8.12 0.98
CA LYS A 82 10.92 9.00 0.79
C LYS A 82 11.98 8.86 1.90
N GLN A 83 11.54 8.75 3.16
CA GLN A 83 12.46 8.59 4.29
C GLN A 83 13.24 7.28 4.20
N TRP A 84 12.60 6.20 3.74
CA TRP A 84 13.25 4.92 3.56
C TRP A 84 14.32 4.99 2.47
N VAL A 85 14.01 5.61 1.33
CA VAL A 85 14.98 5.83 0.23
C VAL A 85 16.15 6.71 0.69
N LYS A 86 15.88 7.72 1.53
CA LYS A 86 16.92 8.59 2.12
C LYS A 86 17.87 7.79 3.01
N ASN A 87 17.35 6.87 3.82
CA ASN A 87 18.18 6.02 4.68
C ASN A 87 19.10 5.12 3.84
N LEU A 88 18.58 4.50 2.77
CA LEU A 88 19.40 3.70 1.85
C LEU A 88 20.53 4.52 1.22
N ARG A 89 20.23 5.73 0.73
CA ARG A 89 21.25 6.63 0.17
C ARG A 89 22.32 7.00 1.18
N ALA A 90 21.95 7.23 2.44
CA ALA A 90 22.91 7.50 3.50
C ALA A 90 23.81 6.29 3.79
N ALA A 91 23.25 5.08 3.83
CA ALA A 91 24.00 3.84 3.98
C ALA A 91 25.01 3.65 2.85
N ILE A 92 24.58 3.84 1.59
CA ILE A 92 25.45 3.80 0.40
C ILE A 92 26.59 4.83 0.51
N HIS A 93 26.28 6.07 0.88
CA HIS A 93 27.27 7.13 1.00
C HIS A 93 28.32 6.82 2.07
N ASN A 94 27.89 6.37 3.25
CA ASN A 94 28.80 6.01 4.34
C ASN A 94 29.69 4.83 3.94
N ALA A 95 29.13 3.82 3.28
CA ALA A 95 29.89 2.66 2.80
C ALA A 95 30.86 3.02 1.66
N SER A 96 30.49 3.94 0.75
CA SER A 96 31.41 4.48 -0.27
C SER A 96 32.61 5.17 0.38
N LYS A 97 32.35 6.01 1.37
CA LYS A 97 33.40 6.73 2.11
C LYS A 97 34.36 5.78 2.81
N LEU A 98 33.87 4.66 3.35
CA LEU A 98 34.74 3.63 3.93
C LEU A 98 35.67 3.01 2.87
N LYS A 99 35.12 2.64 1.70
CA LYS A 99 35.90 2.12 0.56
C LYS A 99 36.95 3.13 0.09
N GLU A 100 36.61 4.41 -0.01
CA GLU A 100 37.52 5.50 -0.37
C GLU A 100 38.66 5.67 0.64
N CYS A 101 38.41 5.46 1.93
CA CYS A 101 39.43 5.43 2.96
C CYS A 101 40.27 4.13 2.98
N GLY A 102 40.04 3.20 2.05
CA GLY A 102 40.71 1.90 1.99
C GLY A 102 40.23 0.89 3.04
N LEU A 103 39.10 1.17 3.71
CA LEU A 103 38.50 0.27 4.69
C LEU A 103 37.47 -0.64 4.04
N ASN A 104 37.41 -1.88 4.51
CA ASN A 104 36.36 -2.81 4.08
C ASN A 104 35.02 -2.44 4.73
N ILE A 105 33.94 -2.58 3.97
CA ILE A 105 32.58 -2.41 4.49
C ILE A 105 32.27 -3.61 5.39
N PRO A 106 31.81 -3.42 6.64
CA PRO A 106 31.43 -4.53 7.51
C PRO A 106 30.36 -5.43 6.89
N TYR A 107 30.44 -6.74 7.14
CA TYR A 107 29.54 -7.73 6.55
C TYR A 107 28.06 -7.44 6.83
N ASP A 108 27.73 -7.02 8.05
CA ASP A 108 26.34 -6.69 8.44
C ASP A 108 25.78 -5.52 7.62
N VAL A 109 26.60 -4.49 7.37
CA VAL A 109 26.23 -3.33 6.57
C VAL A 109 26.04 -3.72 5.10
N GLN A 110 26.88 -4.63 4.58
CA GLN A 110 26.70 -5.16 3.22
C GLN A 110 25.36 -5.91 3.09
N ASN A 111 25.00 -6.74 4.08
CA ASN A 111 23.74 -7.46 4.10
C ASN A 111 22.53 -6.53 4.23
N GLU A 112 22.64 -5.48 5.05
CA GLU A 112 21.60 -4.46 5.16
C GLU A 112 21.37 -3.76 3.81
N ILE A 113 22.43 -3.26 3.17
CA ILE A 113 22.34 -2.60 1.86
C ILE A 113 21.77 -3.55 0.80
N LYS A 114 22.17 -4.83 0.82
CA LYS A 114 21.67 -5.86 -0.10
C LYS A 114 20.19 -6.18 0.11
N GLY A 115 19.75 -6.30 1.36
CA GLY A 115 18.34 -6.52 1.70
C GLY A 115 17.49 -5.33 1.28
N MET A 116 17.96 -4.11 1.57
CA MET A 116 17.31 -2.88 1.17
C MET A 116 17.20 -2.77 -0.36
N SER A 117 18.30 -2.95 -1.11
CA SER A 117 18.26 -2.85 -2.58
C SER A 117 17.34 -3.89 -3.21
N SER A 118 17.30 -5.11 -2.67
CA SER A 118 16.41 -6.18 -3.13
C SER A 118 14.94 -5.80 -2.96
N TRP A 119 14.56 -5.30 -1.78
CA TRP A 119 13.19 -4.85 -1.54
C TRP A 119 12.81 -3.67 -2.45
N LEU A 120 13.70 -2.71 -2.64
CA LEU A 120 13.49 -1.57 -3.54
C LEU A 120 13.25 -2.03 -5.00
N ALA A 121 14.02 -3.03 -5.45
CA ALA A 121 13.85 -3.65 -6.77
C ALA A 121 12.53 -4.42 -6.90
N CYS A 122 12.07 -5.07 -5.84
CA CYS A 122 10.76 -5.74 -5.81
C CYS A 122 9.59 -4.76 -5.90
N VAL A 123 9.70 -3.58 -5.29
CA VAL A 123 8.62 -2.57 -5.31
C VAL A 123 8.52 -1.90 -6.68
N ASN A 124 9.62 -1.39 -7.22
CA ASN A 124 9.63 -0.76 -8.54
C ASN A 124 11.06 -0.67 -9.09
N ARG A 125 11.46 -1.68 -9.87
CA ARG A 125 12.82 -1.76 -10.43
C ARG A 125 13.14 -0.60 -11.38
N GLU A 126 12.22 -0.25 -12.26
CA GLU A 126 12.45 0.78 -13.29
C GLU A 126 12.70 2.15 -12.66
N LYS A 127 11.84 2.54 -11.71
CA LYS A 127 11.92 3.82 -11.00
C LYS A 127 13.19 3.99 -10.18
N TYR A 128 13.73 2.90 -9.62
CA TYR A 128 14.88 2.92 -8.72
C TYR A 128 16.15 2.32 -9.32
N SER A 129 16.19 2.09 -10.63
CA SER A 129 17.29 1.48 -11.37
C SER A 129 18.66 2.09 -11.04
N THR A 130 18.73 3.42 -10.95
CA THR A 130 19.96 4.15 -10.62
C THR A 130 20.50 3.83 -9.23
N ILE A 131 19.63 3.74 -8.23
CA ILE A 131 20.01 3.43 -6.84
C ILE A 131 20.43 1.96 -6.74
N ILE A 132 19.71 1.06 -7.41
CA ILE A 132 20.03 -0.38 -7.44
C ILE A 132 21.41 -0.59 -8.07
N ALA A 133 21.69 0.06 -9.20
CA ALA A 133 23.00 -0.01 -9.85
C ALA A 133 24.13 0.53 -8.96
N GLN A 134 23.89 1.60 -8.20
CA GLN A 134 24.85 2.10 -7.21
C GLN A 134 25.14 1.07 -6.12
N CYS A 135 24.11 0.43 -5.57
CA CYS A 135 24.29 -0.65 -4.58
C CYS A 135 25.09 -1.82 -5.14
N GLU A 136 24.77 -2.26 -6.36
CA GLU A 136 25.47 -3.38 -7.00
C GLU A 136 26.95 -3.07 -7.24
N ASN A 137 27.27 -1.88 -7.73
CA ASN A 137 28.66 -1.47 -7.95
C ASN A 137 29.43 -1.28 -6.64
N LEU A 138 28.75 -0.86 -5.57
CA LEU A 138 29.36 -0.72 -4.25
C LEU A 138 29.72 -2.08 -3.63
N LEU A 139 28.89 -3.10 -3.84
CA LEU A 139 29.03 -4.43 -3.24
C LEU A 139 29.77 -5.45 -4.12
N LYS A 140 30.08 -5.10 -5.38
CA LYS A 140 31.09 -5.78 -6.20
C LYS A 140 32.49 -5.57 -5.62
#